data_AF-A0A376KQL9-F1
#
_entry.id   AF-A0A376KQL9-F1
#
_cell.length_a   1.000
_cell.length_b   1.000
_cell.length_c   1.000
_cell.angle_alpha   90.00
_cell.angle_beta   90.00
_cell.angle_gamma   90.00
#
_symmetry.space_group_name_H-M   'P 1'
#
loop_
_entity.id
_entity.type
_entity.pdbx_description
1 polymer ?
#
loop_
_entity_poly.entity_id
_entity_poly.type
_entity_poly.pdbx_seq_one_letter_code
_entity_poly.pdbx_strand_id
1 'polypeptide(L)'
;MTAVPCSYNIYRQNASYILGKDAEGGVFVSENFFYESEIYNTRLYIFTDRPLYRAGDRVDVKVMGREFHDPLHSSPIVSAPAKLSVLDANGSLLQTVNVTLDARNGGAGKFPPARKCRCRRL
;
A
#
# COMPACT_ATOMS: atom_id res chain seq x y z
N MET A 1 6.20 7.83 47.81
CA MET A 1 5.79 9.24 47.77
C MET A 1 5.26 9.53 46.37
N THR A 2 4.06 10.10 46.32
CA THR A 2 3.18 10.25 45.15
C THR A 2 3.67 11.31 44.16
N ALA A 3 3.90 10.93 42.90
CA ALA A 3 4.16 11.85 41.80
C ALA A 3 2.82 12.42 41.29
N VAL A 4 2.67 13.73 41.29
CA VAL A 4 1.52 14.43 40.71
C VAL A 4 1.84 14.71 39.24
N PRO A 5 1.13 14.10 38.26
CA PRO A 5 1.36 14.41 36.85
C PRO A 5 0.68 15.73 36.51
N CYS A 6 1.47 16.75 36.19
CA CYS A 6 0.97 17.97 35.57
C CYS A 6 0.96 17.74 34.05
N SER A 7 -0.17 17.28 33.52
CA SER A 7 -0.36 17.05 32.09
C SER A 7 -0.74 18.35 31.39
N TYR A 8 0.21 19.02 30.75
CA TYR A 8 -0.09 20.09 29.79
C TYR A 8 -0.18 19.47 28.40
N ASN A 9 -1.40 19.44 27.85
CA ASN A 9 -1.68 18.84 26.55
C ASN A 9 -1.32 19.83 25.43
N ILE A 10 -0.11 19.69 24.89
CA ILE A 10 0.32 20.43 23.69
C ILE A 10 -0.21 19.66 22.49
N TYR A 11 -1.40 20.03 22.00
CA TYR A 11 -2.05 19.37 20.88
C TYR A 11 -1.23 19.48 19.58
N ARG A 12 -0.40 18.47 19.31
CA ARG A 12 0.07 18.14 17.96
C ARG A 12 -0.35 16.69 17.71
N GLN A 13 -1.41 16.51 16.91
CA GLN A 13 -2.28 15.31 16.91
C GLN A 13 -1.58 13.95 16.65
N ASN A 14 -0.30 13.95 16.28
CA ASN A 14 0.39 12.80 15.69
C ASN A 14 1.78 12.52 16.30
N ALA A 15 2.08 13.07 17.48
CA ALA A 15 3.30 12.75 18.20
C ALA A 15 2.97 12.45 19.67
N SER A 16 3.47 11.32 20.16
CA SER A 16 3.45 11.01 21.58
C SER A 16 4.84 11.26 22.17
N TYR A 17 4.87 11.92 23.32
CA TYR A 17 6.10 12.29 24.03
C TYR A 17 6.14 11.54 25.35
N ILE A 18 7.21 10.78 25.57
CA ILE A 18 7.52 10.19 26.87
C ILE A 18 8.61 11.05 27.49
N LEU A 19 8.29 11.68 28.62
CA LEU A 19 9.22 12.49 29.41
C LEU A 19 9.60 11.70 30.65
N GLY A 20 10.89 11.49 30.87
CA GLY A 20 11.40 10.84 32.06
C GLY A 20 12.58 11.59 32.66
N LYS A 21 12.75 11.46 33.97
CA LYS A 21 13.87 12.03 34.71
C LYS A 21 14.53 10.94 35.53
N ASP A 22 15.83 10.78 35.41
CA ASP A 22 16.60 9.84 36.23
C ASP A 22 16.82 10.39 37.66
N ALA A 23 17.39 9.56 38.54
CA ALA A 23 17.61 9.91 39.93
C ALA A 23 18.68 11.00 40.14
N GLU A 24 19.58 11.19 39.17
CA GLU A 24 20.66 12.17 39.16
C GLU A 24 20.22 13.52 38.56
N GLY A 25 19.04 13.52 37.95
CA GLY A 25 18.36 14.70 37.42
C GLY A 25 18.48 14.88 35.92
N GLY A 26 19.05 13.91 35.20
CA GLY A 26 19.04 13.85 33.75
C GLY A 26 17.63 13.67 33.22
N VAL A 27 17.27 14.40 32.18
CA VAL A 27 15.95 14.35 31.54
C VAL A 27 16.10 13.71 30.17
N PHE A 28 15.23 12.75 29.87
CA PHE A 28 15.09 12.21 28.52
C PHE A 28 13.71 12.49 27.97
N VAL A 29 13.68 12.77 26.67
CA VAL A 29 12.48 12.94 25.88
C VAL A 29 12.53 11.91 24.77
N SER A 30 11.55 11.01 24.74
CA SER A 30 11.38 10.08 23.63
C SER A 30 10.14 10.49 22.85
N GLU A 31 10.36 10.81 21.57
CA GLU A 31 9.31 11.15 20.63
C GLU A 31 8.95 9.92 19.80
N ASN A 32 7.66 9.60 19.71
CA ASN A 32 7.14 8.62 18.78
C ASN A 32 6.16 9.31 17.83
N PHE A 33 6.55 9.34 16.54
CA PHE A 33 5.77 9.93 15.47
C PHE A 33 4.77 8.90 14.94
N PHE A 34 3.48 9.19 15.14
CA PHE A 34 2.41 8.52 14.42
C PHE A 34 2.21 9.24 13.09
N TYR A 35 2.64 8.65 11.99
CA TYR A 35 2.25 9.17 10.69
C TYR A 35 0.74 8.97 10.53
N GLU A 36 0.01 10.02 10.16
CA GLU A 36 -1.28 9.87 9.45
C GLU A 36 -0.96 9.27 8.09
N SER A 37 -0.63 7.99 8.11
CA SER A 37 -0.33 7.22 6.94
C SER A 37 -1.58 7.18 6.09
N GLU A 38 -1.34 7.18 4.79
CA GLU A 38 -2.20 6.99 3.61
C GLU A 38 -3.15 5.75 3.68
N ILE A 39 -3.42 5.23 4.86
CA ILE A 39 -4.16 4.01 5.20
C ILE A 39 -5.65 4.18 4.98
N TYR A 40 -6.24 5.38 5.09
CA TYR A 40 -7.68 5.59 4.89
C TYR A 40 -8.08 5.69 3.41
N ASN A 41 -7.68 4.72 2.60
CA ASN A 41 -8.01 4.68 1.18
C ASN A 41 -8.17 3.24 0.69
N THR A 42 -8.87 3.09 -0.43
CA THR A 42 -8.94 1.83 -1.15
C THR A 42 -7.56 1.46 -1.69
N ARG A 43 -7.07 0.27 -1.32
CA ARG A 43 -5.82 -0.30 -1.82
C ARG A 43 -6.13 -1.43 -2.79
N LEU A 44 -5.45 -1.42 -3.94
CA LEU A 44 -5.49 -2.49 -4.93
C LEU A 44 -4.15 -3.26 -4.88
N TYR A 45 -4.24 -4.57 -4.65
CA TYR A 45 -3.12 -5.49 -4.71
C TYR A 45 -3.17 -6.24 -6.03
N ILE A 46 -2.05 -6.24 -6.75
CA ILE A 46 -1.93 -6.87 -8.06
C ILE A 46 -0.86 -7.94 -7.98
N PHE A 47 -1.22 -9.17 -8.35
CA PHE A 47 -0.35 -10.34 -8.33
C PHE A 47 -0.26 -10.92 -9.74
N THR A 48 0.95 -11.31 -10.12
CA THR A 48 1.20 -12.08 -11.34
C THR A 48 1.67 -13.48 -10.99
N ASP A 49 1.50 -14.45 -11.89
CA ASP A 49 1.94 -15.83 -11.65
C ASP A 49 3.47 -15.94 -11.44
N ARG A 50 4.24 -15.04 -12.07
CA ARG A 50 5.71 -14.98 -12.00
C ARG A 50 6.17 -13.53 -11.97
N PRO A 51 7.36 -13.24 -11.40
CA PRO A 51 7.93 -11.90 -11.41
C PRO A 51 8.63 -11.54 -12.73
N LEU A 52 8.98 -12.53 -13.57
CA LEU A 52 9.72 -12.33 -14.82
C LEU A 52 9.19 -13.24 -15.93
N TYR A 53 8.99 -12.66 -17.12
CA TYR A 53 8.47 -13.33 -18.30
C TYR A 53 9.40 -13.16 -19.49
N ARG A 54 9.39 -14.13 -20.39
CA ARG A 54 10.04 -14.01 -21.70
C ARG A 54 9.06 -13.45 -22.73
N ALA A 55 9.60 -12.92 -23.82
CA ALA A 55 8.79 -12.50 -24.96
C ALA A 55 7.98 -13.71 -25.49
N GLY A 56 6.66 -13.55 -25.60
CA GLY A 56 5.75 -14.60 -26.04
C GLY A 56 5.16 -15.47 -24.92
N ASP A 57 5.57 -15.28 -23.66
CA ASP A 57 4.91 -15.93 -22.53
C ASP A 57 3.44 -15.47 -22.40
N ARG A 58 2.66 -16.13 -21.54
CA ARG A 58 1.39 -15.59 -21.06
C ARG A 58 1.59 -15.05 -19.64
N VAL A 59 1.06 -13.86 -19.38
CA VAL A 59 0.95 -13.29 -18.03
C VAL A 59 -0.47 -13.52 -17.52
N ASP A 60 -0.60 -14.20 -16.39
CA ASP A 60 -1.84 -14.28 -15.64
C ASP A 60 -1.77 -13.26 -14.49
N VAL A 61 -2.83 -12.45 -14.33
CA VAL A 61 -2.89 -11.40 -13.31
C VAL A 61 -4.13 -11.54 -12.45
N LYS A 62 -3.97 -11.33 -11.14
CA LYS A 62 -5.03 -11.24 -10.15
C LYS A 62 -5.00 -9.86 -9.51
N VAL A 63 -6.18 -9.26 -9.35
CA VAL A 63 -6.34 -7.98 -8.66
C VAL A 63 -7.28 -8.18 -7.48
N MET A 64 -6.89 -7.72 -6.30
CA MET A 64 -7.70 -7.75 -5.08
C MET A 64 -7.79 -6.34 -4.52
N GLY A 65 -8.99 -5.89 -4.17
CA GLY A 65 -9.19 -4.58 -3.55
C GLY A 65 -9.62 -4.72 -2.09
N ARG A 66 -9.11 -3.84 -1.23
CA ARG A 66 -9.62 -3.65 0.14
C ARG A 66 -9.74 -2.17 0.46
N GLU A 67 -10.81 -1.82 1.15
CA GLU A 67 -10.98 -0.49 1.73
C GLU A 67 -10.55 -0.55 3.19
N PHE A 68 -9.63 0.34 3.58
CA PHE A 68 -9.10 0.40 4.93
C PHE A 68 -9.72 1.59 5.66
N HIS A 69 -10.38 1.31 6.78
CA HIS A 69 -11.00 2.32 7.64
C HIS A 69 -10.06 2.72 8.78
N ASP A 70 -9.13 1.83 9.14
CA ASP A 70 -8.02 2.06 10.06
C ASP A 70 -6.96 0.94 9.88
N PRO A 71 -5.83 0.94 10.61
CA PRO A 71 -4.77 -0.05 10.43
C PRO A 71 -5.16 -1.51 10.71
N LEU A 72 -6.21 -1.74 11.49
CA LEU A 72 -6.64 -3.08 11.93
C LEU A 72 -7.94 -3.51 11.24
N HIS A 73 -8.74 -2.57 10.75
CA HIS A 73 -10.04 -2.83 10.16
C HIS A 73 -10.08 -2.48 8.66
N SER A 74 -10.49 -3.46 7.86
CA SER A 74 -10.72 -3.28 6.43
C SER A 74 -11.93 -4.07 5.95
N SER A 75 -12.62 -3.53 4.94
CA SER A 75 -13.74 -4.14 4.27
C SER A 75 -13.41 -4.51 2.82
N PRO A 76 -14.16 -5.45 2.22
CA PRO A 76 -14.18 -5.64 0.77
C PRO A 76 -14.49 -4.33 0.04
N ILE A 77 -13.94 -4.16 -1.17
CA ILE A 77 -14.34 -3.06 -2.06
C ILE A 77 -15.73 -3.29 -2.63
N VAL A 78 -16.34 -2.24 -3.18
CA VAL A 78 -17.54 -2.36 -4.01
C VAL A 78 -17.18 -3.01 -5.35
N SER A 79 -17.93 -4.04 -5.75
CA SER A 79 -17.72 -4.69 -7.05
C SER A 79 -17.94 -3.71 -8.19
N ALA A 80 -16.97 -3.58 -9.09
CA ALA A 80 -17.02 -2.61 -10.19
C ALA A 80 -16.17 -3.05 -11.40
N PRO A 81 -16.52 -2.61 -12.62
CA PRO A 81 -15.62 -2.72 -13.77
C PRO A 81 -14.36 -1.88 -13.56
N ALA A 82 -13.21 -2.44 -13.95
CA ALA A 82 -11.91 -1.80 -13.90
C ALA A 82 -11.14 -2.03 -15.21
N LYS A 83 -10.11 -1.21 -15.43
CA LYS A 83 -9.20 -1.33 -16.57
C LYS A 83 -7.77 -1.44 -16.06
N LEU A 84 -7.09 -2.50 -16.47
CA LEU A 84 -5.67 -2.70 -16.22
C LEU A 84 -4.88 -2.26 -17.46
N SER A 85 -4.04 -1.25 -17.30
CA SER A 85 -3.15 -0.78 -18.37
C SER A 85 -1.77 -1.39 -18.21
N VAL A 86 -1.27 -2.03 -19.27
CA VAL A 86 0.07 -2.59 -19.35
C VAL A 86 0.96 -1.56 -20.03
N LEU A 87 2.02 -1.16 -19.34
CA LEU A 87 2.98 -0.16 -19.84
C LEU A 87 4.31 -0.84 -20.20
N ASP A 88 5.02 -0.29 -21.18
CA ASP A 88 6.41 -0.66 -21.45
C ASP A 88 7.40 0.06 -20.52
N ALA A 89 8.69 -0.24 -20.67
CA ALA A 89 9.75 0.36 -19.87
C ALA A 89 9.90 1.89 -20.05
N ASN A 90 9.33 2.47 -21.11
CA ASN A 90 9.31 3.90 -21.36
C ASN A 90 7.99 4.56 -20.89
N GLY A 91 7.09 3.79 -20.25
CA GLY A 91 5.78 4.25 -19.81
C GLY A 91 4.73 4.31 -20.93
N SER A 92 5.03 3.80 -22.13
CA SER A 92 4.07 3.77 -23.24
C SER A 92 3.03 2.67 -23.02
N LEU A 93 1.77 2.95 -23.36
CA LEU A 93 0.68 1.99 -23.24
C LEU A 93 0.82 0.87 -24.29
N LEU A 94 1.00 -0.37 -23.83
CA LEU A 94 1.04 -1.56 -24.68
C LEU A 94 -0.34 -2.19 -24.88
N GLN A 95 -1.12 -2.29 -23.80
CA GLN A 95 -2.42 -2.94 -23.83
C GLN A 95 -3.31 -2.50 -22.67
N THR A 96 -4.63 -2.52 -22.89
CA THR A 96 -5.63 -2.40 -21.81
C THR A 96 -6.39 -3.71 -21.69
N VAL A 97 -6.53 -4.20 -20.46
CA VAL A 97 -7.32 -5.39 -20.10
C VAL A 97 -8.51 -4.93 -19.27
N ASN A 98 -9.73 -5.19 -19.75
CA ASN A 98 -10.92 -4.97 -18.96
C ASN A 98 -11.04 -6.10 -17.92
N VAL A 99 -11.22 -5.74 -16.66
CA VAL A 99 -11.34 -6.67 -15.54
C VAL A 99 -12.53 -6.25 -14.69
N THR A 100 -13.42 -7.17 -14.35
CA THR A 100 -14.45 -6.91 -13.33
C THR A 100 -13.87 -7.24 -11.96
N LEU A 101 -13.82 -6.26 -11.06
CA LEU A 101 -13.42 -6.48 -9.68
C LEU A 101 -14.65 -6.91 -8.88
N ASP A 102 -14.62 -8.11 -8.34
CA ASP A 102 -15.59 -8.57 -7.35
C ASP A 102 -15.11 -8.25 -5.93
N ALA A 103 -16.03 -7.87 -5.04
CA ALA A 103 -15.75 -7.55 -3.64
C ALA A 103 -15.04 -8.70 -2.91
N ARG A 104 -15.51 -9.93 -3.08
CA ARG A 104 -14.97 -11.10 -2.37
C ARG A 104 -13.79 -11.72 -3.08
N ASN A 105 -13.93 -11.90 -4.38
CA ASN A 105 -12.99 -12.70 -5.17
C ASN A 105 -11.98 -11.85 -5.92
N GLY A 106 -12.13 -10.53 -5.97
CA GLY A 106 -11.32 -9.65 -6.83
C GLY A 106 -11.55 -9.91 -8.31
N GLY A 107 -10.65 -9.40 -9.15
CA GLY A 107 -10.66 -9.60 -10.59
C GLY A 107 -9.49 -10.46 -11.06
N ALA A 108 -9.63 -11.04 -12.25
CA ALA A 108 -8.54 -11.75 -12.92
C ALA A 108 -8.50 -11.39 -14.40
N GLY A 109 -7.30 -11.39 -14.97
CA GLY A 109 -7.07 -11.07 -16.37
C GLY A 109 -5.89 -11.85 -16.93
N LYS A 110 -5.76 -11.81 -18.25
CA LYS A 110 -4.64 -12.44 -18.97
C LYS A 110 -4.22 -11.55 -20.11
N PHE A 111 -2.92 -11.45 -20.33
CA PHE A 111 -2.39 -10.77 -21.50
C PHE A 111 -1.04 -11.39 -21.91
N PRO A 112 -0.72 -11.38 -23.21
CA PRO A 112 0.63 -11.69 -23.67
C PRO A 112 1.54 -10.45 -23.47
N PRO A 113 2.79 -10.59 -23.00
CA PRO A 113 3.80 -9.56 -23.15
C PRO A 113 3.99 -9.27 -24.65
N ALA A 114 4.25 -8.01 -24.99
CA ALA A 114 4.49 -7.62 -26.37
C ALA A 114 5.63 -8.45 -26.97
N ARG A 115 5.45 -8.99 -28.18
CA ARG A 115 6.48 -9.78 -28.90
C ARG A 115 7.80 -9.01 -29.10
N LYS A 116 7.78 -7.68 -28.96
CA LYS A 116 8.93 -6.78 -29.04
C LYS A 116 9.34 -6.17 -27.67
N CYS A 117 9.17 -6.88 -26.56
CA CYS A 117 9.87 -6.51 -25.32
C CYS A 117 11.38 -6.65 -25.54
N ARG A 118 12.05 -5.59 -26.03
CA ARG A 118 13.50 -5.56 -26.18
C ARG A 118 14.10 -5.64 -24.79
N CYS A 119 14.64 -6.80 -24.44
CA CYS A 119 15.52 -6.93 -23.30
C CYS A 119 16.74 -6.04 -23.57
N ARG A 120 16.84 -4.90 -22.90
CA ARG A 120 18.02 -4.05 -22.97
C ARG A 120 19.13 -4.82 -22.24
N ARG A 121 20.06 -5.41 -22.99
CA ARG A 121 21.31 -5.90 -22.39
C ARG A 121 21.98 -4.68 -21.75
N LEU A 122 22.17 -4.75 -20.43
CA LEU A 122 23.06 -3.87 -19.69
C LEU A 122 24.51 -4.14 -20.12
#